data_AF-A0A842S2W7-F1
#
_entry.id   AF-A0A842S2W7-F1
#
_cell.length_a   1.000
_cell.length_b   1.000
_cell.length_c   1.000
_cell.angle_alpha   90.00
_cell.angle_beta   90.00
_cell.angle_gamma   90.00
#
_symmetry.space_group_name_H-M   'P 1'
#
loop_
_entity.id
_entity.type
_entity.pdbx_description
1 polymer ?
#
loop_
_entity_poly.entity_id
_entity_poly.type
_entity_poly.pdbx_seq_one_letter_code
_entity_poly.pdbx_strand_id
1 'polypeptide(L)'
;MTIYELSIISTSGFPYYNKIIKPIPKGVKVHLRFFDFSDFDLKDFGTNEFDLGMKFDLKAGLISALFEFARNINKKIELLEFKSKSEITVKSQCSDMIKGDVLITTTTEPYILHNQVQKKIRLIYQNFISPKIPLDSSYQMLHHEETNLINLLTDKAAKEHFFENEKEISKIAKKFINEMGSYGLKAIICTSFDLSPIKSFSKNDEYSIEDINNILRNIGNIPDIDPMNWKYRQSLLRDKTLWVFIINSGIGVTIENLFEPYYYLLLAEPNSYLGEFPGKLANEFNRILR
;
A
#
# COMPACT_ATOMS: atom_id res chain seq x y z
N MET A 1 7.43 6.75 2.34
CA MET A 1 7.60 5.97 1.09
C MET A 1 7.71 4.51 1.49
N THR A 2 6.82 3.68 0.99
CA THR A 2 6.43 2.41 1.65
C THR A 2 6.43 1.20 0.71
N ILE A 3 6.65 1.46 -0.58
CA ILE A 3 6.95 0.46 -1.61
C ILE A 3 8.45 0.50 -1.89
N TYR A 4 9.11 -0.65 -1.82
CA TYR A 4 10.57 -0.76 -1.88
C TYR A 4 11.09 -1.29 -3.20
N GLU A 5 10.33 -2.19 -3.83
CA GLU A 5 10.74 -2.91 -5.03
C GLU A 5 9.51 -3.25 -5.87
N LEU A 6 9.69 -3.23 -7.19
CA LEU A 6 8.74 -3.73 -8.16
C LEU A 6 9.48 -4.67 -9.11
N SER A 7 8.91 -5.86 -9.33
CA SER A 7 9.40 -6.80 -10.34
C SER A 7 8.24 -7.21 -11.25
N ILE A 8 8.54 -7.36 -12.54
CA ILE A 8 7.61 -7.76 -13.58
C ILE A 8 8.21 -8.97 -14.26
N ILE A 9 7.48 -10.07 -14.20
CA ILE A 9 7.94 -11.40 -14.59
C ILE A 9 6.89 -11.98 -15.53
N SER A 10 7.28 -12.72 -16.57
CA SER A 10 6.31 -13.53 -17.31
C SER A 10 5.82 -14.71 -16.46
N THR A 11 4.69 -15.31 -16.81
CA THR A 11 4.24 -16.57 -16.19
C THR A 11 5.20 -17.74 -16.42
N SER A 12 6.02 -17.68 -17.49
CA SER A 12 7.11 -18.62 -17.76
C SER A 12 8.38 -18.40 -16.92
N GLY A 13 8.40 -17.38 -16.05
CA GLY A 13 9.53 -17.08 -15.16
C GLY A 13 10.61 -16.19 -15.78
N PHE A 14 10.36 -15.60 -16.95
CA PHE A 14 11.29 -14.65 -17.57
C PHE A 14 11.23 -13.29 -16.84
N PRO A 15 12.34 -12.78 -16.28
CA PRO A 15 12.36 -11.49 -15.61
C PRO A 15 12.41 -10.36 -16.65
N TYR A 16 11.29 -9.65 -16.82
CA TYR A 16 11.19 -8.54 -17.78
C TYR A 16 11.77 -7.25 -17.22
N TYR A 17 11.39 -6.88 -15.99
CA TYR A 17 11.82 -5.64 -15.36
C TYR A 17 11.94 -5.80 -13.85
N ASN A 18 13.00 -5.26 -13.26
CA ASN A 18 13.13 -5.15 -11.81
C ASN A 18 13.65 -3.77 -11.42
N LYS A 19 13.00 -3.14 -10.45
CA LYS A 19 13.42 -1.85 -9.91
C LYS A 19 13.38 -1.83 -8.41
N ILE A 20 14.55 -1.62 -7.82
CA ILE A 20 14.69 -1.25 -6.42
C ILE A 20 14.44 0.26 -6.33
N ILE A 21 13.36 0.65 -5.66
CA ILE A 21 12.95 2.05 -5.46
C ILE A 21 13.66 2.61 -4.22
N LYS A 22 13.73 1.83 -3.13
CA LYS A 22 14.45 2.17 -1.90
C LYS A 22 14.87 0.90 -1.16
N PRO A 23 16.03 0.88 -0.48
CA PRO A 23 16.38 -0.24 0.39
C PRO A 23 15.36 -0.47 1.50
N ILE A 24 15.08 -1.74 1.78
CA ILE A 24 14.23 -2.16 2.90
C ILE A 24 14.95 -1.84 4.22
N PRO A 25 14.29 -1.16 5.18
CA PRO A 25 14.87 -0.89 6.49
C PRO A 25 15.20 -2.18 7.25
N LYS A 26 16.28 -2.15 8.05
CA LYS A 26 16.68 -3.30 8.87
C LYS A 26 15.64 -3.56 9.97
N GLY A 27 15.35 -4.85 10.20
CA GLY A 27 14.47 -5.29 11.30
C GLY A 27 12.97 -5.09 11.06
N VAL A 28 12.55 -4.71 9.85
CA VAL A 28 11.14 -4.47 9.51
C VAL A 28 10.56 -5.68 8.80
N LYS A 29 9.37 -6.13 9.24
CA LYS A 29 8.55 -7.11 8.53
C LYS A 29 7.96 -6.45 7.29
N VAL A 30 8.18 -7.04 6.12
CA VAL A 30 7.66 -6.55 4.84
C VAL A 30 6.72 -7.59 4.22
N HIS A 31 5.80 -7.12 3.39
CA HIS A 31 4.94 -7.99 2.59
C HIS A 31 5.45 -8.05 1.15
N LEU A 32 5.63 -9.27 0.64
CA LEU A 32 5.77 -9.52 -0.79
C LEU A 32 4.36 -9.76 -1.36
N ARG A 33 3.90 -8.86 -2.21
CA ARG A 33 2.57 -8.90 -2.81
C ARG A 33 2.69 -9.37 -4.26
N PHE A 34 1.76 -10.23 -4.65
CA PHE A 34 1.67 -10.81 -5.98
C PHE A 34 0.40 -10.31 -6.67
N PHE A 35 0.54 -9.89 -7.91
CA PHE A 35 -0.56 -9.46 -8.78
C PHE A 35 -0.47 -10.26 -10.07
N ASP A 36 -1.41 -11.18 -10.21
CA ASP A 36 -1.48 -12.12 -11.31
C ASP A 36 -2.44 -11.60 -12.39
N PHE A 37 -1.93 -11.49 -13.62
CA PHE A 37 -2.69 -11.06 -14.80
C PHE A 37 -2.85 -12.17 -15.84
N SER A 38 -2.43 -13.39 -15.51
CA SER A 38 -2.44 -14.55 -16.41
C SER A 38 -3.84 -15.04 -16.79
N ASP A 39 -3.95 -15.58 -18.01
CA ASP A 39 -5.13 -16.27 -18.51
C ASP A 39 -5.10 -17.73 -18.03
N PHE A 40 -5.38 -17.98 -16.74
CA PHE A 40 -5.70 -19.33 -16.29
C PHE A 40 -7.22 -19.51 -16.20
N ASP A 41 -7.80 -20.18 -17.20
CA ASP A 41 -9.11 -20.78 -17.05
C ASP A 41 -9.01 -21.90 -16.00
N LEU A 42 -9.53 -21.64 -14.79
CA LEU A 42 -9.59 -22.59 -13.67
C LEU A 42 -10.41 -23.87 -13.96
N LYS A 43 -10.85 -24.09 -15.20
CA LYS A 43 -11.69 -25.22 -15.60
C LYS A 43 -10.91 -26.50 -15.90
N ASP A 44 -9.58 -26.44 -16.03
CA ASP A 44 -8.80 -27.61 -16.48
C ASP A 44 -8.18 -28.45 -15.36
N PHE A 45 -8.27 -28.05 -14.10
CA PHE A 45 -7.87 -28.91 -12.98
C PHE A 45 -9.07 -29.77 -12.52
N GLY A 46 -9.43 -30.71 -13.39
CA GLY A 46 -10.35 -31.80 -13.07
C GLY A 46 -9.90 -32.54 -11.81
N THR A 47 -10.83 -32.76 -10.90
CA THR A 47 -10.70 -33.50 -9.64
C THR A 47 -10.33 -34.97 -9.89
N ASN A 48 -9.08 -35.24 -10.24
CA ASN A 48 -8.54 -36.59 -10.33
C ASN A 48 -7.57 -36.85 -9.17
N GLU A 49 -7.70 -38.00 -8.53
CA GLU A 49 -6.88 -38.48 -7.39
C GLU A 49 -5.36 -38.59 -7.68
N PHE A 50 -4.92 -38.29 -8.91
CA PHE A 50 -3.52 -38.10 -9.33
C PHE A 50 -2.83 -36.86 -8.71
N ASP A 51 -3.56 -36.05 -7.96
CA ASP A 51 -3.16 -34.71 -7.50
C ASP A 51 -2.24 -34.70 -6.25
N LEU A 52 -2.18 -35.79 -5.48
CA LEU A 52 -1.48 -35.80 -4.18
C LEU A 52 0.05 -35.83 -4.31
N GLY A 53 0.59 -36.64 -5.23
CA GLY A 53 2.03 -36.69 -5.52
C GLY A 53 2.54 -35.39 -6.11
N MET A 54 1.84 -34.85 -7.11
CA MET A 54 2.16 -33.54 -7.69
C MET A 54 2.09 -32.39 -6.67
N LYS A 55 1.09 -32.39 -5.77
CA LYS A 55 1.01 -31.39 -4.69
C LYS A 55 2.19 -31.48 -3.73
N PHE A 56 2.66 -32.68 -3.41
CA PHE A 56 3.84 -32.86 -2.57
C PHE A 56 5.10 -32.36 -3.28
N ASP A 57 5.30 -32.74 -4.55
CA ASP A 57 6.46 -32.33 -5.34
C ASP A 57 6.51 -30.80 -5.54
N LEU A 58 5.37 -30.16 -5.80
CA LEU A 58 5.27 -28.71 -5.91
C LEU A 58 5.57 -28.01 -4.58
N LYS A 59 5.07 -28.54 -3.46
CA LYS A 59 5.39 -28.01 -2.12
C LYS A 59 6.88 -28.16 -1.81
N ALA A 60 7.46 -29.32 -2.09
CA ALA A 60 8.88 -29.58 -1.88
C ALA A 60 9.74 -28.63 -2.73
N GLY A 61 9.41 -28.49 -4.03
CA GLY A 61 10.06 -27.55 -4.94
C GLY A 61 9.99 -26.10 -4.45
N LEU A 62 8.81 -25.65 -4.01
CA LEU A 62 8.63 -24.31 -3.43
C LEU A 62 9.48 -24.11 -2.18
N ILE A 63 9.42 -25.05 -1.22
CA ILE A 63 10.17 -24.96 0.05
C ILE A 63 11.69 -24.94 -0.23
N SER A 64 12.18 -25.81 -1.10
CA SER A 64 13.59 -25.87 -1.49
C SER A 64 14.03 -24.57 -2.19
N ALA A 65 13.23 -24.07 -3.14
CA ALA A 65 13.53 -22.82 -3.82
C ALA A 65 13.55 -21.62 -2.87
N LEU A 66 12.58 -21.54 -1.94
CA LEU A 66 12.53 -20.48 -0.94
C LEU A 66 13.68 -20.56 0.06
N PHE A 67 14.09 -21.76 0.46
CA PHE A 67 15.26 -21.97 1.33
C PHE A 67 16.56 -21.51 0.65
N GLU A 68 16.78 -21.92 -0.60
CA GLU A 68 17.94 -21.51 -1.38
C GLU A 68 17.94 -20.00 -1.66
N PHE A 69 16.78 -19.44 -1.99
CA PHE A 69 16.60 -18.00 -2.17
C PHE A 69 16.97 -17.23 -0.90
N ALA A 70 16.39 -17.61 0.24
CA ALA A 70 16.64 -17.00 1.55
C ALA A 70 18.14 -17.01 1.91
N ARG A 71 18.82 -18.14 1.68
CA ARG A 71 20.27 -18.29 1.86
C ARG A 71 21.07 -17.33 0.98
N ASN A 72 20.72 -17.22 -0.30
CA ASN A 72 21.44 -16.39 -1.26
C ASN A 72 21.27 -14.88 -1.02
N ILE A 73 20.12 -14.45 -0.50
CA ILE A 73 19.88 -13.02 -0.21
C ILE A 73 20.17 -12.63 1.25
N ASN A 74 20.69 -13.56 2.05
CA ASN A 74 20.95 -13.40 3.49
C ASN A 74 19.73 -12.84 4.25
N LYS A 75 18.53 -13.37 3.95
CA LYS A 75 17.28 -13.04 4.65
C LYS A 75 16.67 -14.30 5.22
N LYS A 76 15.96 -14.17 6.34
CA LYS A 76 15.22 -15.26 6.97
C LYS A 76 13.75 -15.17 6.59
N ILE A 77 13.21 -16.21 5.96
CA ILE A 77 11.76 -16.36 5.75
C ILE A 77 11.21 -17.03 7.01
N GLU A 78 10.43 -16.29 7.79
CA GLU A 78 9.87 -16.81 9.06
C GLU A 78 8.45 -17.36 8.92
N LEU A 79 7.64 -16.75 8.04
CA LEU A 79 6.24 -17.11 7.87
C LEU A 79 5.82 -16.91 6.41
N LEU A 80 5.16 -17.92 5.84
CA LEU A 80 4.40 -17.84 4.59
C LEU A 80 2.94 -18.07 4.94
N GLU A 81 2.12 -17.02 4.81
CA GLU A 81 0.70 -17.11 5.10
C GLU A 81 -0.08 -17.34 3.80
N PHE A 82 -0.80 -18.46 3.73
CA PHE A 82 -1.70 -18.77 2.63
C PHE A 82 -3.13 -18.45 3.06
N LYS A 83 -3.84 -17.68 2.24
CA LYS A 83 -5.30 -17.51 2.37
C LYS A 83 -5.97 -18.39 1.34
N SER A 84 -6.96 -19.17 1.75
CA SER A 84 -7.83 -19.87 0.80
C SER A 84 -8.45 -18.82 -0.13
N LYS A 85 -8.49 -19.12 -1.44
CA LYS A 85 -9.32 -18.33 -2.36
C LYS A 85 -10.75 -18.54 -1.89
N SER A 86 -11.32 -17.56 -1.18
CA SER A 86 -12.76 -17.54 -1.00
C SER A 86 -13.38 -17.55 -2.40
N GLU A 87 -14.42 -18.35 -2.61
CA GLU A 87 -15.27 -18.26 -3.79
C GLU A 87 -15.95 -16.89 -3.77
N ILE A 88 -15.20 -15.85 -4.09
CA ILE A 88 -15.77 -14.54 -4.34
C ILE A 88 -16.46 -14.71 -5.67
N THR A 89 -17.79 -14.87 -5.62
CA THR A 89 -18.70 -14.51 -6.72
C THR A 89 -18.44 -13.03 -7.01
N VAL A 90 -17.37 -12.75 -7.76
CA VAL A 90 -17.12 -11.44 -8.33
C VAL A 90 -18.17 -11.28 -9.41
N LYS A 91 -19.37 -10.84 -9.04
CA LYS A 91 -20.23 -10.10 -9.96
C LYS A 91 -19.55 -8.75 -10.18
N SER A 92 -18.47 -8.74 -10.97
CA SER A 92 -17.81 -7.53 -11.42
C SER A 92 -18.70 -6.86 -12.46
N GLN A 93 -19.39 -5.80 -12.04
CA GLN A 93 -19.60 -4.66 -12.91
C GLN A 93 -18.26 -3.92 -13.04
N CYS A 94 -17.59 -4.15 -14.17
CA CYS A 94 -16.47 -3.42 -14.83
C CYS A 94 -15.70 -4.48 -15.64
N SER A 95 -16.06 -4.71 -16.91
CA SER A 95 -15.49 -4.03 -18.10
C SER A 95 -14.00 -4.33 -18.29
N ASP A 96 -13.74 -5.07 -19.37
CA ASP A 96 -12.45 -5.51 -19.92
C ASP A 96 -11.66 -6.51 -19.07
N MET A 97 -11.76 -7.77 -19.47
CA MET A 97 -10.85 -8.84 -19.10
C MET A 97 -9.42 -8.41 -19.47
N ILE A 98 -8.69 -7.94 -18.47
CA ILE A 98 -7.27 -7.63 -18.55
C ILE A 98 -6.54 -8.98 -18.67
N LYS A 99 -5.96 -9.26 -19.85
CA LYS A 99 -5.38 -10.57 -20.19
C LYS A 99 -3.90 -10.42 -20.54
N GLY A 100 -3.05 -11.27 -19.97
CA GLY A 100 -1.64 -11.33 -20.32
C GLY A 100 -0.81 -12.22 -19.39
N ASP A 101 0.12 -13.00 -19.95
CA ASP A 101 1.02 -13.91 -19.22
C ASP A 101 2.08 -13.17 -18.36
N VAL A 102 1.62 -12.38 -17.38
CA VAL A 102 2.45 -11.50 -16.56
C VAL A 102 2.09 -11.62 -15.08
N LEU A 103 3.13 -11.77 -14.27
CA LEU A 103 3.13 -11.66 -12.82
C LEU A 103 3.87 -10.39 -12.40
N ILE A 104 3.18 -9.51 -11.67
CA ILE A 104 3.81 -8.33 -11.06
C ILE A 104 3.93 -8.56 -9.56
N THR A 105 5.14 -8.35 -9.02
CA THR A 105 5.40 -8.46 -7.58
C THR A 105 5.90 -7.14 -7.01
N THR A 106 5.53 -6.84 -5.78
CA THR A 106 6.04 -5.65 -5.09
C THR A 106 6.26 -5.91 -3.61
N THR A 107 7.32 -5.32 -3.07
CA THR A 107 7.65 -5.40 -1.64
C THR A 107 7.18 -4.13 -0.94
N THR A 108 6.32 -4.24 0.07
CA THR A 108 5.73 -3.09 0.78
C THR A 108 5.83 -3.21 2.30
N GLU A 109 5.62 -2.09 2.98
CA GLU A 109 5.25 -2.06 4.40
C GLU A 109 3.96 -2.87 4.66
N PRO A 110 3.79 -3.43 5.88
CA PRO A 110 2.70 -4.35 6.19
C PRO A 110 1.34 -3.64 6.33
N TYR A 111 1.34 -2.37 6.73
CA TYR A 111 0.13 -1.57 6.95
C TYR A 111 -0.49 -1.00 5.67
N ILE A 112 0.18 -1.16 4.53
CA ILE A 112 -0.28 -0.60 3.25
C ILE A 112 -1.54 -1.31 2.78
N LEU A 113 -2.53 -0.53 2.34
CA LEU A 113 -3.83 -1.02 1.89
C LEU A 113 -3.69 -1.84 0.60
N HIS A 114 -4.01 -3.13 0.64
CA HIS A 114 -3.86 -4.02 -0.51
C HIS A 114 -4.68 -3.58 -1.72
N ASN A 115 -5.93 -3.21 -1.51
CA ASN A 115 -6.84 -2.77 -2.58
C ASN A 115 -6.31 -1.53 -3.32
N GLN A 116 -5.63 -0.62 -2.61
CA GLN A 116 -5.09 0.60 -3.21
C GLN A 116 -3.81 0.34 -4.01
N VAL A 117 -2.91 -0.51 -3.48
CA VAL A 117 -1.75 -0.99 -4.25
C VAL A 117 -2.21 -1.76 -5.49
N GLN A 118 -3.23 -2.60 -5.38
CA GLN A 118 -3.78 -3.33 -6.53
C GLN A 118 -4.24 -2.38 -7.63
N LYS A 119 -4.91 -1.27 -7.29
CA LYS A 119 -5.33 -0.27 -8.27
C LYS A 119 -4.14 0.42 -8.95
N LYS A 120 -3.10 0.79 -8.20
CA LYS A 120 -1.84 1.33 -8.78
C LYS A 120 -1.20 0.33 -9.74
N ILE A 121 -1.10 -0.94 -9.33
CA ILE A 121 -0.48 -1.98 -10.14
C ILE A 121 -1.31 -2.28 -11.39
N ARG A 122 -2.64 -2.22 -11.32
CA ARG A 122 -3.51 -2.29 -12.50
C ARG A 122 -3.26 -1.15 -13.47
N LEU A 123 -3.10 0.07 -12.98
CA LEU A 123 -2.76 1.22 -13.81
C LEU A 123 -1.39 1.02 -14.48
N ILE A 124 -0.39 0.56 -13.72
CA ILE A 124 0.95 0.25 -14.26
C ILE A 124 0.86 -0.83 -15.33
N TYR A 125 0.08 -1.89 -15.09
CA TYR A 125 -0.14 -2.94 -16.08
C TYR A 125 -0.75 -2.37 -17.36
N GLN A 126 -1.86 -1.62 -17.25
CA GLN A 126 -2.60 -1.10 -18.39
C GLN A 126 -1.74 -0.16 -19.25
N ASN A 127 -0.96 0.71 -18.63
CA ASN A 127 -0.24 1.76 -19.33
C ASN A 127 1.11 1.32 -19.87
N PHE A 128 1.85 0.50 -19.11
CA PHE A 128 3.26 0.21 -19.43
C PHE A 128 3.49 -1.21 -19.91
N ILE A 129 2.63 -2.16 -19.53
CA ILE A 129 2.89 -3.59 -19.73
C ILE A 129 1.98 -4.19 -20.78
N SER A 130 0.67 -3.97 -20.68
CA SER A 130 -0.33 -4.48 -21.62
C SER A 130 -0.01 -4.15 -23.08
N PRO A 131 0.50 -2.95 -23.44
CA PRO A 131 0.84 -2.63 -24.83
C PRO A 131 2.08 -3.39 -25.37
N LYS A 132 2.84 -4.05 -24.50
CA LYS A 132 4.12 -4.71 -24.81
C LYS A 132 4.04 -6.23 -24.74
N ILE A 133 2.84 -6.79 -24.65
CA ILE A 133 2.63 -8.24 -24.63
C ILE A 133 2.65 -8.77 -26.07
N PRO A 134 3.35 -9.89 -26.36
CA PRO A 134 4.17 -10.70 -25.43
C PRO A 134 5.48 -10.01 -25.05
N LEU A 135 5.88 -10.16 -23.79
CA LEU A 135 7.12 -9.56 -23.28
C LEU A 135 8.33 -10.19 -23.98
N ASP A 136 9.00 -9.42 -24.84
CA ASP A 136 10.24 -9.83 -25.51
C ASP A 136 11.45 -9.12 -24.89
N SER A 137 12.58 -9.84 -24.88
CA SER A 137 13.92 -9.42 -24.45
C SER A 137 14.43 -8.13 -25.11
N SER A 138 13.89 -7.79 -26.29
CA SER A 138 14.23 -6.58 -27.04
C SER A 138 13.61 -5.29 -26.48
N TYR A 139 12.54 -5.40 -25.69
CA TYR A 139 11.84 -4.24 -25.14
C TYR A 139 12.44 -3.79 -23.81
N GLN A 140 13.28 -2.75 -23.86
CA GLN A 140 13.72 -2.04 -22.66
C GLN A 140 12.70 -0.98 -22.25
N MET A 141 12.43 -0.87 -20.94
CA MET A 141 11.60 0.21 -20.41
C MET A 141 12.30 1.55 -20.65
N LEU A 142 11.60 2.48 -21.30
CA LEU A 142 12.14 3.80 -21.61
C LEU A 142 12.29 4.61 -20.33
N HIS A 143 13.26 5.52 -20.29
CA HIS A 143 13.56 6.29 -19.07
C HIS A 143 12.36 7.13 -18.57
N HIS A 144 11.54 7.65 -19.48
CA HIS A 144 10.33 8.39 -19.12
C HIS A 144 9.25 7.48 -18.53
N GLU A 145 9.12 6.24 -19.02
CA GLU A 145 8.20 5.23 -18.48
C GLU A 145 8.63 4.82 -17.07
N GLU A 146 9.92 4.58 -16.88
CA GLU A 146 10.50 4.29 -15.56
C GLU A 146 10.24 5.45 -14.58
N THR A 147 10.44 6.69 -15.03
CA THR A 147 10.16 7.88 -14.21
C THR A 147 8.68 7.95 -13.82
N ASN A 148 7.77 7.71 -14.77
CA ASN A 148 6.33 7.71 -14.52
C ASN A 148 5.92 6.59 -13.56
N LEU A 149 6.48 5.39 -13.73
CA LEU A 149 6.27 4.26 -12.83
C LEU A 149 6.73 4.58 -11.41
N ILE A 150 7.91 5.17 -11.24
CA ILE A 150 8.40 5.61 -9.93
C ILE A 150 7.48 6.68 -9.34
N ASN A 151 7.04 7.65 -10.14
CA ASN A 151 6.14 8.70 -9.68
C ASN A 151 4.80 8.14 -9.16
N LEU A 152 4.23 7.15 -9.86
CA LEU A 152 3.02 6.44 -9.43
C LEU A 152 3.25 5.65 -8.14
N LEU A 153 4.31 4.85 -8.06
CA LEU A 153 4.61 4.05 -6.88
C LEU A 153 4.96 4.89 -5.65
N THR A 154 5.44 6.12 -5.84
CA THR A 154 5.85 7.01 -4.77
C THR A 154 4.84 8.10 -4.42
N ASP A 155 3.65 8.10 -5.02
CA ASP A 155 2.59 9.11 -4.83
C ASP A 155 3.09 10.54 -5.05
N LYS A 156 3.90 10.74 -6.09
CA LYS A 156 4.57 12.03 -6.31
C LYS A 156 3.56 13.17 -6.49
N ALA A 157 2.55 12.98 -7.34
CA ALA A 157 1.53 14.01 -7.60
C ALA A 157 0.76 14.38 -6.33
N ALA A 158 0.37 13.40 -5.52
CA ALA A 158 -0.31 13.65 -4.25
C ALA A 158 0.57 14.44 -3.26
N LYS A 159 1.88 14.18 -3.24
CA LYS A 159 2.84 14.93 -2.42
C LYS A 159 3.04 16.36 -2.92
N GLU A 160 3.22 16.55 -4.22
CA GLU A 160 3.41 17.88 -4.81
C GLU A 160 2.21 18.77 -4.51
N HIS A 161 1.00 18.28 -4.81
CA HIS A 161 -0.24 18.98 -4.50
C HIS A 161 -0.41 19.31 -3.00
N PHE A 162 0.00 18.39 -2.12
CA PHE A 162 0.01 18.65 -0.67
C PHE A 162 1.01 19.75 -0.29
N PHE A 163 2.23 19.71 -0.84
CA PHE A 163 3.30 20.65 -0.49
C PHE A 163 3.05 22.06 -1.02
N GLU A 164 2.35 22.21 -2.14
CA GLU A 164 1.85 23.51 -2.61
C GLU A 164 0.97 24.21 -1.56
N ASN A 165 0.21 23.41 -0.80
CA ASN A 165 -0.75 23.87 0.20
C ASN A 165 -0.25 23.73 1.65
N GLU A 166 0.99 23.29 1.87
CA GLU A 166 1.51 22.89 3.19
C GLU A 166 1.41 24.01 4.24
N LYS A 167 1.63 25.26 3.83
CA LYS A 167 1.64 26.41 4.75
C LYS A 167 0.27 26.62 5.39
N GLU A 168 -0.81 26.49 4.63
CA GLU A 168 -2.17 26.67 5.15
C GLU A 168 -2.59 25.49 6.01
N ILE A 169 -2.33 24.27 5.53
CA ILE A 169 -2.58 23.04 6.29
C ILE A 169 -1.85 23.06 7.63
N SER A 170 -0.58 23.50 7.64
CA SER A 170 0.22 23.62 8.85
C SER A 170 -0.37 24.59 9.87
N LYS A 171 -0.95 25.71 9.42
CA LYS A 171 -1.61 26.69 10.31
C LYS A 171 -2.84 26.06 10.97
N ILE A 172 -3.68 25.38 10.18
CA ILE A 172 -4.88 24.70 10.69
C ILE A 172 -4.50 23.55 11.62
N ALA A 173 -3.52 22.73 11.25
CA ALA A 173 -3.04 21.62 12.06
C ALA A 173 -2.54 22.11 13.43
N LYS A 174 -1.73 23.18 13.47
CA LYS A 174 -1.24 23.78 14.72
C LYS A 174 -2.37 24.29 15.60
N LYS A 175 -3.37 24.96 15.00
CA LYS A 175 -4.57 25.41 15.73
C LYS A 175 -5.26 24.23 16.40
N PHE A 176 -5.54 23.17 15.66
CA PHE A 176 -6.23 22.00 16.20
C PHE A 176 -5.41 21.21 17.22
N ILE A 177 -4.09 21.07 17.03
CA ILE A 177 -3.22 20.43 18.03
C ILE A 177 -3.24 21.20 19.35
N ASN A 178 -3.24 22.53 19.29
CA ASN A 178 -3.31 23.37 20.49
C ASN A 178 -4.69 23.28 21.17
N GLU A 179 -5.77 23.28 20.40
CA GLU A 179 -7.15 23.21 20.92
C GLU A 179 -7.50 21.82 21.48
N MET A 180 -7.16 20.76 20.75
CA MET A 180 -7.52 19.38 21.08
C MET A 180 -6.46 18.64 21.90
N GLY A 181 -5.30 19.25 22.14
CA GLY A 181 -4.22 18.65 22.92
C GLY A 181 -4.62 18.30 24.35
N SER A 182 -5.49 19.12 24.98
CA SER A 182 -6.07 18.84 26.30
C SER A 182 -7.07 17.69 26.29
N TYR A 183 -7.66 17.38 25.13
CA TYR A 183 -8.58 16.27 24.92
C TYR A 183 -7.87 14.99 24.45
N GLY A 184 -6.53 14.99 24.49
CA GLY A 184 -5.69 13.82 24.24
C GLY A 184 -5.16 13.68 22.81
N LEU A 185 -5.42 14.65 21.91
CA LEU A 185 -4.80 14.65 20.57
C LEU A 185 -3.29 14.92 20.66
N LYS A 186 -2.48 14.06 20.04
CA LYS A 186 -1.01 14.16 20.04
C LYS A 186 -0.45 14.59 18.70
N ALA A 187 -0.99 14.04 17.61
CA ALA A 187 -0.53 14.37 16.28
C ALA A 187 -1.63 14.22 15.23
N ILE A 188 -1.44 14.93 14.13
CA ILE A 188 -2.22 14.83 12.90
C ILE A 188 -1.25 14.46 11.78
N ILE A 189 -1.55 13.41 11.03
CA ILE A 189 -0.69 12.96 9.93
C ILE A 189 -1.50 12.97 8.64
N CYS A 190 -0.93 13.56 7.60
CA CYS A 190 -1.44 13.41 6.24
C CYS A 190 -0.68 12.29 5.54
N THR A 191 -1.43 11.40 4.92
CA THR A 191 -0.91 10.23 4.20
C THR A 191 -1.50 10.18 2.79
N SER A 192 -0.79 9.54 1.87
CA SER A 192 -1.26 9.32 0.51
C SER A 192 -2.30 8.20 0.43
N PHE A 193 -2.73 7.92 -0.79
CA PHE A 193 -3.71 6.90 -1.16
C PHE A 193 -3.49 5.50 -0.59
N ASP A 194 -2.24 5.11 -0.38
CA ASP A 194 -1.90 3.78 0.12
C ASP A 194 -1.55 3.75 1.62
N LEU A 195 -1.79 4.87 2.34
CA LEU A 195 -1.36 5.16 3.71
C LEU A 195 0.13 5.50 3.88
N SER A 196 0.87 5.79 2.82
CA SER A 196 2.23 6.30 2.97
C SER A 196 2.24 7.67 3.66
N PRO A 197 2.96 7.85 4.78
CA PRO A 197 3.04 9.15 5.42
C PRO A 197 3.69 10.21 4.51
N ILE A 198 3.01 11.36 4.39
CA ILE A 198 3.49 12.55 3.69
C ILE A 198 4.07 13.54 4.72
N LYS A 199 3.27 13.92 5.72
CA LYS A 199 3.63 14.90 6.74
C LYS A 199 3.01 14.57 8.08
N SER A 200 3.77 14.78 9.16
CA SER A 200 3.32 14.69 10.55
C SER A 200 3.28 16.10 11.14
N PHE A 201 2.21 16.40 11.87
CA PHE A 201 2.03 17.61 12.65
C PHE A 201 1.85 17.21 14.11
N SER A 202 2.70 17.68 14.99
CA SER A 202 2.62 17.41 16.42
C SER A 202 3.13 18.60 17.23
N LYS A 203 2.85 18.62 18.53
CA LYS A 203 3.39 19.66 19.41
C LYS A 203 4.91 19.50 19.48
N ASN A 204 5.65 20.57 19.22
CA ASN A 204 7.12 20.59 19.22
C ASN A 204 7.77 19.50 18.33
N ASP A 205 7.09 19.08 17.25
CA ASP A 205 7.57 18.05 16.33
C ASP A 205 7.97 16.73 17.02
N GLU A 206 7.21 16.33 18.06
CA GLU A 206 7.42 15.11 18.85
C GLU A 206 7.46 13.82 18.00
N TYR A 207 6.68 13.76 16.92
CA TYR A 207 6.54 12.56 16.08
C TYR A 207 7.16 12.76 14.70
N SER A 208 8.28 12.08 14.45
CA SER A 208 8.90 12.00 13.12
C SER A 208 8.14 11.03 12.20
N ILE A 209 8.36 11.12 10.89
CA ILE A 209 7.79 10.18 9.91
C ILE A 209 8.18 8.72 10.22
N GLU A 210 9.36 8.46 10.78
CA GLU A 210 9.75 7.11 11.16
C GLU A 210 9.00 6.62 12.41
N ASP A 211 8.72 7.51 13.36
CA ASP A 211 7.82 7.17 14.49
C ASP A 211 6.42 6.81 13.97
N ILE A 212 5.92 7.54 12.96
CA ILE A 212 4.63 7.21 12.31
C ILE A 212 4.68 5.84 11.64
N ASN A 213 5.74 5.52 10.90
CA ASN A 213 5.90 4.19 10.29
C ASN A 213 5.87 3.09 11.37
N ASN A 214 6.57 3.29 12.48
CA ASN A 214 6.58 2.34 13.60
C ASN A 214 5.21 2.17 14.24
N ILE A 215 4.45 3.27 14.41
CA ILE A 215 3.06 3.20 14.87
C ILE A 215 2.21 2.41 13.87
N LEU A 216 2.29 2.71 12.57
CA LEU A 216 1.47 2.04 11.56
C LEU A 216 1.79 0.54 11.46
N ARG A 217 3.05 0.12 11.61
CA ARG A 217 3.47 -1.30 11.64
C ARG A 217 2.79 -2.09 12.77
N ASN A 218 2.38 -1.42 13.86
CA ASN A 218 1.78 -2.04 15.04
C ASN A 218 0.24 -1.98 15.07
N ILE A 219 -0.42 -1.38 14.07
CA ILE A 219 -1.89 -1.21 14.02
C ILE A 219 -2.63 -2.52 13.68
N GLY A 220 -1.95 -3.46 13.01
CA GLY A 220 -2.58 -4.66 12.44
C GLY A 220 -3.41 -4.34 11.19
N ASN A 221 -4.49 -5.10 10.98
CA ASN A 221 -5.30 -4.98 9.76
C ASN A 221 -6.18 -3.71 9.78
N ILE A 222 -6.06 -2.90 8.73
CA ILE A 222 -6.86 -1.70 8.50
C ILE A 222 -8.00 -2.06 7.53
N PRO A 223 -9.26 -2.04 7.97
CA PRO A 223 -10.40 -2.35 7.12
C PRO A 223 -10.65 -1.22 6.12
N ASP A 224 -11.36 -1.50 5.03
CA ASP A 224 -11.80 -0.47 4.10
C ASP A 224 -12.64 0.60 4.83
N ILE A 225 -12.44 1.86 4.46
CA ILE A 225 -13.07 3.03 5.08
C ILE A 225 -13.76 3.82 3.98
N ASP A 226 -15.07 4.02 4.11
CA ASP A 226 -15.85 4.83 3.17
C ASP A 226 -15.36 6.29 3.15
N PRO A 227 -15.52 7.01 2.03
CA PRO A 227 -15.18 8.43 1.94
C PRO A 227 -15.84 9.26 3.05
N MET A 228 -15.10 10.21 3.62
CA MET A 228 -15.53 11.07 4.74
C MET A 228 -15.88 10.32 6.03
N ASN A 229 -15.52 9.04 6.13
CA ASN A 229 -15.73 8.21 7.31
C ASN A 229 -14.39 7.89 7.99
N TRP A 230 -14.46 7.42 9.23
CA TRP A 230 -13.28 7.06 10.00
C TRP A 230 -13.46 5.78 10.80
N LYS A 231 -12.34 5.12 11.05
CA LYS A 231 -12.24 3.97 11.96
C LYS A 231 -11.04 4.18 12.87
N TYR A 232 -11.08 3.60 14.06
CA TYR A 232 -9.94 3.66 14.97
C TYR A 232 -9.28 2.29 15.14
N ARG A 233 -8.00 2.33 15.46
CA ARG A 233 -7.18 1.17 15.83
C ARG A 233 -6.28 1.53 16.99
N GLN A 234 -5.86 0.52 17.73
CA GLN A 234 -4.85 0.65 18.77
C GLN A 234 -3.48 0.37 18.16
N SER A 235 -2.46 1.10 18.62
CA SER A 235 -1.07 0.88 18.28
C SER A 235 -0.17 1.10 19.49
N LEU A 236 1.12 0.82 19.33
CA LEU A 236 2.16 0.94 20.32
C LEU A 236 3.36 1.70 19.76
N LEU A 237 3.89 2.64 20.54
CA LEU A 237 5.17 3.29 20.30
C LEU A 237 5.93 3.39 21.62
N ARG A 238 7.13 2.80 21.69
CA ARG A 238 7.99 2.81 22.90
C ARG A 238 7.20 2.39 24.16
N ASP A 239 6.47 1.27 24.03
CA ASP A 239 5.59 0.68 25.06
C ASP A 239 4.42 1.56 25.53
N LYS A 240 4.18 2.70 24.87
CA LYS A 240 2.99 3.53 25.08
C LYS A 240 1.91 3.14 24.10
N THR A 241 0.71 2.88 24.63
CA THR A 241 -0.47 2.66 23.80
C THR A 241 -0.96 3.98 23.23
N LEU A 242 -1.30 3.96 21.94
CA LEU A 242 -1.88 5.08 21.21
C LEU A 242 -3.14 4.61 20.48
N TRP A 243 -4.12 5.51 20.35
CA TRP A 243 -5.22 5.33 19.43
C TRP A 243 -4.94 6.06 18.13
N VAL A 244 -5.19 5.38 17.02
CA VAL A 244 -4.99 5.89 15.66
C VAL A 244 -6.34 5.93 14.97
N PHE A 245 -6.90 7.12 14.81
CA PHE A 245 -8.09 7.34 14.00
C PHE A 245 -7.65 7.52 12.56
N ILE A 246 -8.16 6.68 11.66
CA ILE A 246 -7.83 6.66 10.24
C ILE A 246 -9.07 7.19 9.52
N ILE A 247 -8.91 8.32 8.84
CA ILE A 247 -9.99 9.05 8.17
C ILE A 247 -9.72 8.98 6.67
N ASN A 248 -10.70 8.49 5.90
CA ASN A 248 -10.65 8.62 4.45
C ASN A 248 -11.16 10.01 4.08
N SER A 249 -10.32 10.84 3.48
CA SER A 249 -10.65 12.24 3.21
C SER A 249 -11.75 12.40 2.17
N GLY A 250 -11.97 11.41 1.29
CA GLY A 250 -12.83 11.57 0.11
C GLY A 250 -12.38 12.63 -0.90
N ILE A 251 -11.22 13.26 -0.69
CA ILE A 251 -10.60 14.25 -1.59
C ILE A 251 -9.17 13.80 -1.89
N GLY A 252 -8.72 14.01 -3.11
CA GLY A 252 -7.42 13.58 -3.54
C GLY A 252 -7.09 14.07 -4.93
N VAL A 253 -5.93 13.63 -5.40
CA VAL A 253 -5.51 13.88 -6.78
C VAL A 253 -6.08 12.80 -7.69
N THR A 254 -6.32 13.15 -8.95
CA THR A 254 -6.62 12.15 -9.98
C THR A 254 -5.41 12.02 -10.87
N ILE A 255 -4.81 10.83 -10.91
CA ILE A 255 -3.72 10.53 -11.83
C ILE A 255 -4.32 9.67 -12.94
N GLU A 256 -4.40 10.28 -14.13
CA GLU A 256 -5.08 9.70 -15.29
C GLU A 256 -6.54 9.35 -14.95
N ASN A 257 -6.86 8.07 -14.72
CA ASN A 257 -8.20 7.60 -14.35
C ASN A 257 -8.27 7.01 -12.93
N LEU A 258 -7.19 7.09 -12.16
CA LEU A 258 -7.13 6.63 -10.78
C LEU A 258 -7.31 7.81 -9.82
N PHE A 259 -8.44 7.82 -9.10
CA PHE A 259 -8.65 8.74 -8.00
C PHE A 259 -7.90 8.27 -6.75
N GLU A 260 -6.98 9.09 -6.26
CA GLU A 260 -6.07 8.82 -5.14
C GLU A 260 -6.45 9.70 -3.92
N PRO A 261 -7.44 9.30 -3.10
CA PRO A 261 -7.82 10.04 -1.90
C PRO A 261 -6.67 10.10 -0.89
N TYR A 262 -6.58 11.22 -0.17
CA TYR A 262 -5.75 11.30 1.02
C TYR A 262 -6.36 10.50 2.18
N TYR A 263 -5.52 10.11 3.13
CA TYR A 263 -5.97 9.66 4.43
C TYR A 263 -5.35 10.53 5.52
N TYR A 264 -6.17 10.90 6.51
CA TYR A 264 -5.71 11.64 7.68
C TYR A 264 -5.68 10.70 8.88
N LEU A 265 -4.57 10.72 9.62
CA LEU A 265 -4.42 9.95 10.85
C LEU A 265 -4.41 10.89 12.04
N LEU A 266 -5.18 10.57 13.08
CA LEU A 266 -5.11 11.25 14.37
C LEU A 266 -4.52 10.31 15.40
N LEU A 267 -3.37 10.70 15.96
CA LEU A 267 -2.81 10.01 17.11
C LEU A 267 -3.37 10.64 18.36
N ALA A 268 -3.95 9.82 19.23
CA ALA A 268 -4.52 10.26 20.48
C ALA A 268 -4.13 9.33 21.64
N GLU A 269 -4.21 9.85 22.86
CA GLU A 269 -4.10 9.04 24.06
C GLU A 269 -5.24 8.00 24.11
N PRO A 270 -5.02 6.84 24.75
CA PRO A 270 -6.09 5.89 25.00
C PRO A 270 -7.26 6.57 25.72
N ASN A 271 -8.50 6.22 25.34
CA ASN A 271 -9.74 6.79 25.89
C ASN A 271 -9.97 8.29 25.59
N SER A 272 -9.20 8.88 24.65
CA SER A 272 -9.49 10.24 24.18
C SER A 272 -10.85 10.29 23.48
N TYR A 273 -11.72 11.21 23.91
CA TYR A 273 -12.98 11.48 23.24
C TYR A 273 -12.79 12.59 22.22
N LEU A 274 -12.59 12.22 20.96
CA LEU A 274 -12.48 13.18 19.86
C LEU A 274 -13.86 13.58 19.29
N GLY A 275 -14.95 12.89 19.65
CA GLY A 275 -16.30 13.20 19.16
C GLY A 275 -16.36 13.36 17.63
N GLU A 276 -16.90 14.49 17.16
CA GLU A 276 -16.99 14.85 15.73
C GLU A 276 -15.71 15.50 15.16
N PHE A 277 -14.66 15.65 15.97
CA PHE A 277 -13.41 16.30 15.56
C PHE A 277 -12.79 15.70 14.28
N PRO A 278 -12.75 14.37 14.06
CA PRO A 278 -12.24 13.80 12.81
C PRO A 278 -12.91 14.40 11.57
N GLY A 279 -14.24 14.55 11.59
CA GLY A 279 -15.00 15.16 10.50
C GLY A 279 -14.71 16.65 10.32
N LYS A 280 -14.60 17.41 11.42
CA LYS A 280 -14.26 18.84 11.38
C LYS A 280 -12.88 19.09 10.78
N LEU A 281 -11.87 18.33 11.21
CA LEU A 281 -10.53 18.42 10.65
C LEU A 281 -10.53 18.05 9.17
N ALA A 282 -11.16 16.93 8.82
CA ALA A 282 -11.22 16.47 7.44
C ALA A 282 -11.81 17.56 6.54
N ASN A 283 -12.93 18.17 6.92
CA ASN A 283 -13.56 19.25 6.16
C ASN A 283 -12.65 20.47 5.95
N GLU A 284 -11.93 20.91 6.98
CA GLU A 284 -11.03 22.07 6.87
C GLU A 284 -9.82 21.79 5.97
N PHE A 285 -9.22 20.60 6.09
CA PHE A 285 -8.12 20.19 5.22
C PHE A 285 -8.59 20.01 3.77
N ASN A 286 -9.75 19.36 3.62
CA ASN A 286 -10.40 19.13 2.35
C ASN A 286 -10.74 20.42 1.61
N ARG A 287 -11.12 21.50 2.32
CA ARG A 287 -11.35 22.80 1.69
C ARG A 287 -10.09 23.38 1.04
N ILE A 288 -8.91 23.10 1.61
CA ILE A 288 -7.63 23.58 1.07
C ILE A 288 -7.16 22.67 -0.07
N LEU A 289 -7.36 21.35 0.07
CA LEU A 289 -6.87 20.34 -0.87
C LEU A 289 -7.86 19.99 -2.00
N ARG A 290 -8.88 20.83 -2.23
CA ARG A 290 -9.87 20.65 -3.29
C ARG A 290 -9.56 21.54 -4.47
#